data_AF-A0A4V1TGD3-F1
#
_entry.id   AF-A0A4V1TGD3-F1
#
_cell.length_a   1.000
_cell.length_b   1.000
_cell.length_c   1.000
_cell.angle_alpha   90.00
_cell.angle_beta   90.00
_cell.angle_gamma   90.00
#
_symmetry.space_group_name_H-M   'P 1'
#
loop_
_entity.id
_entity.type
_entity.pdbx_description
1 polymer ?
#
loop_
_entity_poly.entity_id
_entity_poly.type
_entity_poly.pdbx_seq_one_letter_code
_entity_poly.pdbx_strand_id
1 'polypeptide(L)'
;MRIETSLIESQNALRHADLDKDYAALGERLGRRGIDIDAVARDVSGFTVAVPSWGVGTGGTRFARFPGAGEPRGIFEKLDD
;
A
#
# COMPACT_ATOMS: atom_id res chain seq x y z
N MET A 1 6.59 -13.20 -3.30
CA MET A 1 7.10 -13.15 -1.92
C MET A 1 5.97 -12.70 -0.99
N ARG A 2 5.48 -13.56 -0.08
CA ARG A 2 4.39 -13.20 0.84
C ARG A 2 5.00 -12.74 2.17
N ILE A 3 4.59 -11.58 2.67
CA ILE A 3 5.10 -11.02 3.93
C ILE A 3 4.51 -11.82 5.10
N GLU A 4 5.35 -12.23 6.04
CA GLU A 4 4.94 -12.92 7.27
C GLU A 4 3.98 -12.07 8.11
N THR A 5 2.87 -12.67 8.57
CA THR A 5 1.84 -11.95 9.32
C THR A 5 2.38 -11.33 10.61
N SER A 6 3.26 -12.05 11.31
CA SER A 6 3.88 -11.55 12.54
C SER A 6 4.72 -10.29 12.32
N LEU A 7 5.37 -10.17 11.16
CA LEU A 7 6.09 -8.96 10.77
C LEU A 7 5.13 -7.80 10.56
N ILE A 8 4.02 -8.03 9.84
CA ILE A 8 2.97 -7.01 9.63
C ILE A 8 2.42 -6.53 10.98
N GLU A 9 2.03 -7.45 11.86
CA GLU A 9 1.50 -7.14 13.19
C GLU A 9 2.49 -6.33 14.02
N SER A 10 3.78 -6.73 14.03
CA SER A 10 4.82 -6.00 14.75
C SER A 10 4.98 -4.56 14.24
N GLN A 11 4.96 -4.36 12.92
CA GLN A 11 5.12 -3.04 12.32
C GLN A 11 3.87 -2.16 12.50
N ASN A 12 2.68 -2.76 12.51
CA ASN A 12 1.43 -2.08 12.81
C ASN A 12 1.40 -1.61 14.26
N ALA A 13 1.78 -2.48 15.22
CA ALA A 13 1.79 -2.14 16.64
C ALA A 13 2.67 -0.91 16.95
N LEU A 14 3.81 -0.76 16.26
CA LEU A 14 4.70 0.40 16.42
C LEU A 14 4.05 1.73 16.02
N ARG A 15 3.02 1.71 15.16
CA ARG A 15 2.41 2.91 14.56
C ARG A 15 0.96 3.12 14.98
N HIS A 16 0.34 2.12 15.60
CA HIS A 16 -1.09 2.09 15.91
C HIS A 16 -1.51 3.26 16.81
N ALA A 17 -0.74 3.55 17.86
CA ALA A 17 -1.08 4.60 18.81
C ALA A 17 -1.10 6.01 18.19
N ASP A 18 -0.27 6.27 17.18
CA ASP A 18 -0.27 7.55 16.48
C ASP A 18 -1.37 7.59 15.41
N LEU A 19 -1.58 6.48 14.68
CA LEU A 19 -2.70 6.33 13.76
C LEU A 19 -4.05 6.58 14.45
N ASP A 20 -4.27 6.03 15.65
CA ASP A 20 -5.53 6.21 16.39
C ASP A 20 -5.80 7.68 16.71
N LYS A 21 -4.77 8.43 17.15
CA LYS A 21 -4.90 9.85 17.48
C LYS A 21 -5.19 10.67 16.23
N ASP A 22 -4.49 10.39 15.13
CA ASP A 22 -4.64 11.11 13.87
C ASP A 22 -6.01 10.83 13.23
N TYR A 23 -6.46 9.57 13.26
CA TYR A 23 -7.76 9.17 12.75
C TYR A 23 -8.90 9.82 13.56
N ALA A 24 -8.79 9.83 14.91
CA ALA A 24 -9.76 10.50 15.76
C ALA A 24 -9.82 12.02 15.49
N ALA A 25 -8.67 12.69 15.40
CA ALA A 25 -8.59 14.11 15.09
C ALA A 25 -9.18 14.44 13.70
N LEU A 26 -8.96 13.58 12.70
CA LEU A 26 -9.56 13.71 11.38
C LEU A 26 -11.08 13.49 11.44
N GLY A 27 -11.53 12.48 12.18
CA GLY A 27 -12.95 12.17 12.39
C GLY A 27 -13.71 13.36 12.98
N GLU A 28 -13.17 14.01 14.02
CA GLU A 28 -13.77 15.23 14.59
C GLU A 28 -13.84 16.37 13.57
N ARG A 29 -12.79 16.56 12.77
CA ARG A 29 -12.76 17.61 11.73
C ARG A 29 -13.77 17.36 10.62
N LEU A 30 -13.92 16.10 10.18
CA LEU A 30 -14.87 15.69 9.16
C LEU A 30 -16.31 15.72 9.68
N GLY A 31 -16.53 15.29 10.92
CA GLY A 31 -17.82 15.33 11.58
C GLY A 31 -18.39 16.75 11.68
N ARG A 32 -17.55 17.75 12.02
CA ARG A 32 -17.95 19.17 11.98
C ARG A 32 -18.37 19.66 10.59
N ARG A 33 -18.00 18.95 9.53
CA ARG A 33 -18.38 19.21 8.13
C ARG A 33 -19.53 18.32 7.65
N GLY A 34 -20.12 17.50 8.53
CA GLY A 34 -21.19 16.56 8.19
C GLY A 34 -20.71 15.35 7.37
N ILE A 35 -19.43 15.00 7.44
CA ILE A 35 -18.83 13.88 6.71
C ILE A 35 -18.54 12.74 7.69
N ASP A 36 -19.08 11.56 7.40
CA ASP A 36 -18.79 10.32 8.12
C ASP A 36 -17.45 9.74 7.64
N ILE A 37 -16.44 9.73 8.52
CA ILE A 37 -15.11 9.21 8.21
C ILE A 37 -15.14 7.70 7.93
N ASP A 38 -16.02 6.95 8.58
CA ASP A 38 -16.10 5.50 8.40
C ASP A 38 -16.75 5.15 7.05
N ALA A 39 -17.64 5.99 6.54
CA ALA A 39 -18.13 5.89 5.16
C ALA A 39 -17.00 6.09 4.14
N VAL A 40 -16.19 7.13 4.34
CA VAL A 40 -15.02 7.38 3.48
C VAL A 40 -14.03 6.22 3.55
N ALA A 41 -13.73 5.71 4.74
CA ALA A 41 -12.82 4.58 4.92
C ALA A 41 -13.33 3.32 4.20
N ARG A 42 -14.63 3.04 4.27
CA ARG A 42 -15.27 1.94 3.53
C ARG A 42 -15.14 2.11 2.01
N ASP A 43 -15.43 3.29 1.49
CA ASP A 43 -15.33 3.57 0.05
C ASP A 43 -13.89 3.42 -0.45
N VAL A 44 -12.92 3.96 0.30
CA VAL A 44 -11.49 3.85 -0.01
C VAL A 44 -11.02 2.40 0.07
N SER A 45 -11.46 1.63 1.08
CA SER A 45 -11.14 0.20 1.20
C SER A 45 -11.69 -0.64 0.05
N GLY A 46 -12.77 -0.20 -0.60
CA GLY A 46 -13.36 -0.86 -1.77
C GLY A 46 -12.74 -0.44 -3.10
N PHE A 47 -11.93 0.62 -3.13
CA PHE A 47 -11.28 1.09 -4.34
C PHE A 47 -10.19 0.12 -4.79
N THR A 48 -10.18 -0.22 -6.07
CA THR A 48 -9.16 -1.11 -6.65
C THR A 48 -8.54 -0.49 -7.89
N VAL A 49 -7.26 -0.78 -8.09
CA VAL A 49 -6.49 -0.40 -9.28
C VAL A 49 -5.62 -1.57 -9.69
N ALA A 50 -5.61 -1.91 -10.97
CA ALA A 50 -4.79 -3.00 -11.48
C ALA A 50 -3.31 -2.60 -11.46
N VAL A 51 -2.45 -3.52 -11.00
CA VAL A 51 -1.00 -3.32 -11.01
C VAL A 51 -0.43 -3.87 -12.32
N PRO A 52 0.39 -3.09 -13.06
CA PRO A 52 0.96 -3.54 -14.32
C PRO A 52 2.10 -4.55 -14.10
N SER A 53 2.04 -5.70 -14.74
CA SER A 53 3.10 -6.73 -14.65
C SER A 53 4.45 -6.29 -15.23
N TRP A 54 4.51 -5.21 -16.02
CA TRP A 54 5.78 -4.64 -16.48
C TRP A 54 6.37 -3.62 -15.51
N GLY A 55 5.63 -3.21 -14.47
CA GLY A 55 6.07 -2.23 -13.48
C GLY A 55 6.78 -2.83 -12.26
N VAL A 56 6.70 -4.16 -12.06
CA VAL A 56 7.32 -4.85 -10.92
C VAL A 56 8.82 -5.13 -11.11
N GLY A 57 9.31 -5.11 -12.36
CA GLY A 57 10.74 -5.16 -12.66
C GLY A 57 11.29 -3.78 -12.96
N THR A 58 12.60 -3.59 -12.82
CA THR A 58 13.23 -2.30 -13.12
C THR A 58 13.07 -1.95 -14.60
N GLY A 59 12.40 -0.83 -14.86
CA GLY A 59 12.24 -0.24 -16.19
C GLY A 59 13.56 0.27 -16.77
N GLY A 60 13.50 0.84 -17.97
CA GLY A 60 14.67 1.38 -18.64
C GLY A 60 14.30 2.43 -19.68
N THR A 61 15.31 3.06 -20.25
CA THR A 61 15.16 4.01 -21.35
C THR A 61 15.80 3.44 -22.62
N ARG A 62 15.68 4.18 -23.74
CA ARG A 62 16.41 3.86 -24.96
C ARG A 62 17.94 3.90 -24.82
N PHE A 63 18.46 4.47 -23.73
CA PHE A 63 19.91 4.62 -23.51
C PHE A 63 20.48 3.52 -22.63
N ALA A 64 19.78 3.15 -21.55
CA ALA A 64 20.25 2.17 -20.60
C ALA A 64 19.13 1.60 -19.73
N ARG A 65 19.41 0.43 -19.15
CA ARG A 65 18.66 -0.24 -18.09
C ARG A 65 19.66 -0.74 -17.05
N PHE A 66 19.37 -0.50 -15.77
CA PHE A 66 20.23 -0.88 -14.65
C PHE A 66 19.44 -1.76 -13.68
N PRO A 67 19.35 -3.08 -13.91
CA PRO A 67 18.57 -3.97 -13.06
C PRO A 67 19.14 -4.05 -11.63
N GLY A 68 18.25 -4.08 -10.64
CA GLY A 68 18.62 -4.30 -9.23
C GLY A 68 18.81 -5.78 -8.90
N ALA A 69 19.09 -6.06 -7.62
CA ALA A 69 19.04 -7.42 -7.09
C ALA A 69 17.58 -7.89 -6.99
N GLY A 70 17.32 -9.18 -7.25
CA GLY A 70 15.99 -9.77 -7.09
C GLY A 70 14.99 -9.47 -8.22
N GLU A 71 15.45 -9.09 -9.41
CA GLU A 71 14.55 -8.86 -10.56
C GLU A 71 13.70 -10.09 -10.91
N PRO A 72 12.39 -9.92 -11.13
CA PRO A 72 11.53 -11.02 -11.52
C PRO A 72 11.88 -11.52 -12.93
N ARG A 73 12.12 -12.83 -13.06
CA ARG A 73 12.62 -13.51 -14.26
C ARG A 73 11.53 -13.87 -15.26
N GLY A 74 10.26 -13.82 -14.86
CA GLY A 74 9.13 -14.21 -15.69
C GLY A 74 7.78 -13.87 -15.05
N ILE A 75 6.69 -14.18 -15.73
CA ILE A 75 5.33 -13.77 -15.29
C ILE A 75 4.94 -14.31 -13.92
N PHE A 76 5.38 -15.52 -13.56
CA PHE A 76 5.04 -16.11 -12.26
C PHE A 76 5.69 -15.34 -11.10
N GLU A 77 6.96 -14.94 -11.24
CA GLU A 77 7.64 -14.13 -10.22
C GLU A 77 7.02 -12.73 -10.11
N LYS A 78 6.58 -12.17 -11.25
CA LYS A 78 5.87 -10.89 -11.28
C LYS A 78 4.48 -10.92 -10.62
N LEU A 79 3.86 -12.10 -10.51
CA LEU A 79 2.60 -12.29 -9.80
C LEU A 79 2.84 -12.54 -8.31
N ASP A 80 4.01 -13.07 -7.96
CA ASP A 80 4.41 -13.29 -6.58
C ASP A 80 4.90 -12.00 -5.89
N ASP A 81 5.52 -11.09 -6.64
CA ASP A 81 5.94 -9.75 -6.19
C ASP A 81 4.76 -8.79 -5.99
#